data_AF-A0A485CQQ2-F1
#
_entry.id   AF-A0A485CQQ2-F1
#
_cell.length_a   1.000
_cell.length_b   1.000
_cell.length_c   1.000
_cell.angle_alpha   90.00
_cell.angle_beta   90.00
_cell.angle_gamma   90.00
#
_symmetry.space_group_name_H-M   'P 1'
#
loop_
_entity.id
_entity.type
_entity.pdbx_description
1 polymer ?
#
loop_
_entity_poly.entity_id
_entity_poly.type
_entity_poly.pdbx_seq_one_letter_code
_entity_poly.pdbx_strand_id
1 'polypeptide(L)'
;MHQPRAVDRAGDCQRWLPLIGWVANRINPGLSHYAEIIDVLSKKLPAPLIGELPYLPRPEQRELSQYVDLAMLSNVLTVDRILA
;
A
#
# COMPACT_ATOMS: atom_id res chain seq x y z
N MET A 1 34.29 19.59 31.39
CA MET A 1 33.96 19.27 29.99
C MET A 1 33.09 18.01 30.01
N HIS A 2 31.78 18.19 30.11
CA HIS A 2 30.80 17.12 30.30
C HIS A 2 30.20 16.79 28.93
N GLN A 3 30.49 15.61 28.38
CA GLN A 3 29.73 15.05 27.27
C GLN A 3 28.47 14.40 27.85
N PRO A 4 27.25 14.74 27.41
CA PRO A 4 26.09 13.92 27.71
C PRO A 4 26.05 12.71 26.78
N ARG A 5 25.86 11.53 27.40
CA ARG A 5 25.70 10.23 26.75
C ARG A 5 24.36 10.12 26.01
N ALA A 6 24.36 9.22 25.03
CA ALA A 6 23.27 8.57 24.32
C ALA A 6 21.85 8.97 24.76
N VAL A 7 21.09 9.55 23.82
CA VAL A 7 19.63 9.52 23.91
C VAL A 7 19.19 8.13 23.44
N ASP A 8 18.95 7.25 24.41
CA ASP A 8 17.98 6.18 24.25
C ASP A 8 16.64 6.84 23.88
N ARG A 9 16.13 6.58 22.68
CA ARG A 9 14.70 6.75 22.40
C ARG A 9 14.07 5.37 22.26
N ALA A 10 13.96 4.69 23.39
CA ALA A 10 12.76 3.92 23.65
C ALA A 10 11.62 4.93 23.87
N GLY A 11 10.81 5.17 22.84
CA GLY A 11 9.70 6.11 22.93
C GLY A 11 9.04 6.34 21.58
N ASP A 12 8.08 5.48 21.21
CA ASP A 12 6.71 5.92 20.95
C ASP A 12 5.79 4.73 20.59
N CYS A 13 4.84 4.45 21.48
CA CYS A 13 3.65 3.65 21.20
C CYS A 13 2.61 4.53 20.47
N GLN A 14 2.73 4.66 19.15
CA GLN A 14 1.59 4.96 18.29
C GLN A 14 1.53 3.89 17.20
N ARG A 15 0.41 3.18 17.13
CA ARG A 15 0.18 1.98 16.31
C ARG A 15 0.03 2.31 14.82
N TRP A 16 1.12 2.64 14.14
CA TRP A 16 1.10 2.82 12.69
C TRP A 16 1.48 1.48 12.07
N LEU A 17 0.47 0.74 11.58
CA LEU A 17 0.74 -0.43 10.75
C LEU A 17 1.37 0.06 9.44
N PRO A 18 2.41 -0.62 8.93
CA PRO A 18 3.01 -0.27 7.65
C PRO A 18 1.97 -0.43 6.53
N LEU A 19 1.83 0.61 5.68
CA LEU A 19 1.09 0.49 4.43
C LEU A 19 2.00 -0.21 3.42
N ILE A 20 1.74 -1.49 3.17
CA ILE A 20 2.61 -2.33 2.32
C ILE A 20 2.26 -2.25 0.83
N GLY A 21 1.06 -1.79 0.51
CA GLY A 21 0.55 -1.66 -0.85
C GLY A 21 -0.91 -1.24 -0.86
N TRP A 22 -1.42 -0.84 -2.02
CA TRP A 22 -2.82 -0.48 -2.22
C TRP A 22 -3.34 -0.97 -3.56
N VAL A 23 -4.66 -1.07 -3.69
CA VAL A 23 -5.34 -1.51 -4.91
C VAL A 23 -6.35 -0.44 -5.30
N ALA A 24 -6.31 -0.02 -6.56
CA ALA A 24 -7.28 0.90 -7.11
C ALA A 24 -8.51 0.12 -7.59
N ASN A 25 -9.70 0.42 -7.07
CA ASN A 25 -10.94 -0.21 -7.50
C ASN A 25 -11.86 0.79 -8.18
N ARG A 26 -12.09 0.64 -9.50
CA ARG A 26 -12.92 1.54 -10.28
C ARG A 26 -14.40 1.16 -10.20
N ILE A 27 -15.09 1.62 -9.14
CA ILE A 27 -16.53 1.33 -8.95
C ILE A 27 -17.46 2.15 -9.85
N ASN A 28 -16.99 3.27 -10.41
CA ASN A 28 -17.77 4.16 -11.26
C ASN A 28 -17.08 4.36 -12.62
N PRO A 29 -17.67 3.90 -13.74
CA PRO A 29 -17.10 4.08 -15.07
C PRO A 29 -17.21 5.52 -15.59
N GLY A 30 -18.06 6.36 -14.98
CA GLY A 30 -18.26 7.77 -15.32
C GLY A 30 -17.37 8.74 -14.54
N LEU A 31 -16.41 8.23 -13.74
CA LEU A 31 -15.45 9.10 -13.06
C LEU A 31 -14.47 9.69 -14.08
N SER A 32 -14.58 10.99 -14.32
CA SER A 32 -13.67 11.76 -15.18
C SER A 32 -12.26 11.80 -14.61
N HIS A 33 -11.27 11.93 -15.50
CA HIS A 33 -9.85 12.10 -15.15
C HIS A 33 -9.30 11.01 -14.23
N TYR A 34 -9.77 9.76 -14.41
CA TYR A 34 -9.36 8.63 -13.59
C TYR A 34 -7.82 8.46 -13.54
N ALA A 35 -7.15 8.59 -14.69
CA ALA A 35 -5.69 8.49 -14.78
C ALA A 35 -4.97 9.55 -13.91
N GLU A 36 -5.49 10.78 -13.86
CA GLU A 36 -4.93 11.86 -13.03
C GLU A 36 -5.15 11.58 -11.54
N ILE A 37 -6.31 11.01 -11.18
CA ILE A 37 -6.58 10.60 -9.79
C ILE A 37 -5.59 9.52 -9.35
N ILE A 38 -5.35 8.50 -10.19
CA ILE A 38 -4.38 7.44 -9.89
C ILE A 38 -2.96 8.00 -9.77
N ASP A 39 -2.56 8.92 -10.64
CA ASP A 39 -1.24 9.58 -10.55
C ASP A 39 -1.09 10.37 -9.24
N VAL A 40 -2.11 11.15 -8.85
CA VAL A 40 -2.10 11.90 -7.59
C VAL A 40 -2.06 10.96 -6.38
N LEU A 41 -2.84 9.88 -6.38
CA LEU A 41 -2.85 8.90 -5.30
C LEU A 41 -1.51 8.16 -5.19
N SER A 42 -0.91 7.78 -6.32
CA SER A 42 0.39 7.12 -6.36
C SER A 42 1.51 8.00 -5.78
N LYS A 43 1.39 9.32 -5.90
CA LYS A 43 2.33 10.28 -5.30
C LYS A 43 2.09 10.51 -3.81
N LYS A 44 0.85 10.35 -3.33
CA LYS A 44 0.45 10.65 -1.94
C LYS A 44 0.50 9.45 -1.01
N LEU A 45 0.23 8.25 -1.52
CA LEU A 45 0.24 7.02 -0.75
C LEU A 45 1.68 6.47 -0.72
N PRO A 46 2.30 6.31 0.47
CA PRO A 46 3.68 5.85 0.58
C PRO A 46 3.80 4.33 0.43
N ALA A 47 3.17 3.78 -0.61
CA ALA A 47 3.13 2.34 -0.89
C ALA A 47 2.85 2.09 -2.38
N PRO A 48 3.35 0.97 -2.94
CA PRO A 48 3.12 0.64 -4.35
C PRO A 48 1.65 0.35 -4.65
N LEU A 49 1.22 0.73 -5.86
CA LEU A 49 -0.03 0.27 -6.45
C LEU A 49 0.15 -1.18 -6.87
N ILE A 50 -0.53 -2.10 -6.18
CA ILE A 50 -0.41 -3.55 -6.37
C ILE A 50 -1.35 -4.07 -7.47
N GLY A 51 -2.36 -3.29 -7.82
CA GLY A 51 -3.36 -3.70 -8.79
C GLY A 51 -4.40 -2.64 -9.06
N GLU A 52 -4.99 -2.72 -10.24
CA GLU A 52 -6.08 -1.85 -10.66
C GLU A 52 -7.24 -2.70 -11.19
N LEU A 53 -8.37 -2.65 -10.49
CA LEU A 53 -9.59 -3.29 -10.92
C LEU A 53 -10.37 -2.33 -11.82
N PRO A 54 -10.65 -2.72 -13.09
CA PRO A 54 -11.54 -1.95 -13.94
C PRO A 54 -12.97 -2.00 -13.39
N TYR A 55 -13.86 -1.18 -13.96
CA TYR A 55 -15.27 -1.32 -13.66
C TYR A 55 -15.79 -2.67 -14.16
N LEU A 56 -16.26 -3.51 -13.24
CA LEU A 56 -16.75 -4.85 -13.51
C LEU A 56 -18.18 -4.99 -13.01
N PRO A 57 -19.17 -5.27 -13.87
CA PRO A 57 -20.50 -5.66 -13.40
C PRO A 57 -20.43 -7.07 -12.80
N ARG A 58 -21.04 -7.24 -11.62
CA ARG A 58 -21.07 -8.49 -10.84
C ARG A 58 -19.68 -9.07 -10.59
N PRO A 59 -18.78 -8.32 -9.91
CA PRO A 59 -17.40 -8.76 -9.66
C PRO A 59 -17.32 -10.07 -8.87
N GLU A 60 -18.32 -10.39 -8.06
CA GLU A 60 -18.45 -11.64 -7.30
C GLU A 60 -18.56 -12.90 -8.17
N GLN A 61 -18.86 -12.75 -9.47
CA GLN A 61 -18.98 -13.84 -10.44
C GLN A 61 -17.72 -14.01 -11.30
N ARG A 62 -16.62 -13.31 -10.99
CA ARG A 62 -15.42 -13.26 -11.83
C ARG A 62 -14.16 -13.58 -11.05
N GLU A 63 -13.18 -14.14 -11.75
CA GLU A 63 -11.81 -14.27 -11.24
C GLU A 63 -11.09 -12.91 -11.28
N LEU A 64 -10.86 -12.34 -10.10
CA LEU A 64 -10.24 -11.02 -9.93
C LEU A 64 -8.72 -11.08 -9.66
N SER A 65 -8.20 -12.27 -9.36
CA SER A 65 -6.79 -12.50 -9.00
C SER A 65 -5.81 -11.96 -10.05
N GLN A 66 -6.19 -11.99 -11.33
CA GLN A 66 -5.40 -11.48 -12.45
C GLN A 66 -5.11 -9.97 -12.41
N TYR A 67 -5.87 -9.19 -11.63
CA TYR A 67 -5.69 -7.74 -11.52
C TYR A 67 -4.75 -7.32 -10.39
N VAL A 68 -4.20 -8.28 -9.63
CA VAL A 68 -3.40 -8.02 -8.42
C VAL A 68 -2.06 -8.75 -8.53
N ASP A 69 -0.97 -7.99 -8.51
CA ASP A 69 0.39 -8.54 -8.55
C ASP A 69 1.01 -8.66 -7.15
N LEU A 70 0.83 -9.83 -6.53
CA LEU A 70 1.38 -10.09 -5.20
C LEU A 70 2.91 -10.14 -5.15
N ALA A 71 3.61 -10.27 -6.27
CA ALA A 71 5.07 -10.25 -6.29
C ALA A 71 5.62 -8.91 -5.77
N MET A 72 4.87 -7.82 -5.98
CA MET A 72 5.22 -6.48 -5.48
C MET A 72 5.27 -6.38 -3.95
N LEU A 73 4.62 -7.30 -3.23
CA LEU A 73 4.64 -7.36 -1.77
C LEU A 73 5.80 -8.20 -1.21
N SER A 74 6.49 -8.96 -2.06
CA SER A 74 7.49 -9.96 -1.62
C SER A 74 8.62 -9.36 -0.80
N ASN A 75 9.16 -8.19 -1.20
CA ASN A 75 10.24 -7.55 -0.48
C ASN A 75 9.82 -7.05 0.91
N VAL A 76 8.54 -6.72 1.11
CA VAL A 76 8.02 -6.24 2.40
C VAL A 76 7.77 -7.41 3.35
N LEU A 77 7.16 -8.49 2.84
CA LEU A 77 6.83 -9.67 3.63
C LEU A 77 8.05 -10.51 4.07
N THR A 78 9.18 -10.35 3.39
CA THR A 78 10.43 -11.05 3.74
C THR A 78 11.11 -10.44 4.98
N VAL A 79 10.93 -9.13 5.20
CA VAL A 79 11.52 -8.42 6.35
C VAL A 79 10.83 -8.82 7.67
N ASP A 80 9.51 -9.05 7.65
CA ASP A 80 8.73 -9.45 8.84
C ASP A 80 8.95 -10.93 9.26
N ARG A 81 9.42 -11.81 8.36
CA ARG A 81 9.60 -13.24 8.67
C ARG A 81 10.94 -13.58 9.36
N ILE A 82 11.87 -12.64 9.48
CA ILE A 82 13.18 -12.88 10.12
C ILE A 82 13.20 -12.47 11.61
N LEU A 83 12.12 -11.85 12.12
CA LEU A 83 12.03 -11.39 13.53
C LEU A 83 10.94 -12.10 14.36
N ALA A 84 10.47 -13.28 13.95
CA ALA A 84 9.58 -14.13 14.76
C ALA A 84 10.34 -15.26 15.46
#